data_AF-M1EE16-F1
#
_entry.id   AF-M1EE16-F1
#
_cell.length_a   1.000
_cell.length_b   1.000
_cell.length_c   1.000
_cell.angle_alpha   90.00
_cell.angle_beta   90.00
_cell.angle_gamma   90.00
#
_symmetry.space_group_name_H-M   'P 1'
#
loop_
_entity.id
_entity.type
_entity.pdbx_description
1 polymer ?
#
loop_
_entity_poly.entity_id
_entity_poly.type
_entity_poly.pdbx_seq_one_letter_code
_entity_poly.pdbx_strand_id
1 'polypeptide(L)'
;LQYLAPYSGCSMGEYFRDNGKHALIIYDDLSKQAVAYRQMSLLLRRPPGREAYPGDVFYLHSRLLERAAKMNDSFGGGSLTALPVIETQAGDV
;
A
#
# COMPACT_ATOMS: atom_id res chain seq x y z
N LEU A 1 4.39 -13.54 -3.90
CA LEU A 1 3.14 -12.77 -4.11
C LEU A 1 2.96 -11.57 -3.16
N GLN A 2 3.70 -11.48 -2.04
CA GLN A 2 3.54 -10.43 -1.02
C GLN A 2 3.62 -8.98 -1.52
N TYR A 3 4.45 -8.69 -2.54
CA TYR A 3 4.55 -7.35 -3.14
C TYR A 3 3.23 -6.84 -3.75
N LEU A 4 2.47 -7.73 -4.41
CA LEU A 4 1.26 -7.37 -5.17
C LEU A 4 -0.03 -7.41 -4.34
N ALA A 5 -0.03 -8.12 -3.21
CA ALA A 5 -1.25 -8.34 -2.42
C ALA A 5 -1.99 -7.05 -2.03
N PRO A 6 -1.31 -5.98 -1.56
CA PRO A 6 -1.99 -4.73 -1.23
C PRO A 6 -2.60 -4.02 -2.43
N TYR A 7 -1.96 -4.10 -3.61
CA TYR A 7 -2.50 -3.52 -4.84
C TYR A 7 -3.78 -4.20 -5.28
N SER A 8 -3.81 -5.54 -5.23
CA SER A 8 -5.00 -6.32 -5.58
C SER A 8 -6.17 -6.03 -4.64
N GLY A 9 -5.92 -6.00 -3.32
CA GLY A 9 -6.95 -5.66 -2.34
C GLY A 9 -7.49 -4.24 -2.55
N CYS A 10 -6.60 -3.28 -2.80
CA CYS A 10 -6.99 -1.90 -3.07
C CYS A 10 -7.89 -1.79 -4.31
N SER A 11 -7.54 -2.48 -5.41
CA SER A 11 -8.36 -2.50 -6.63
C SER A 11 -9.76 -3.10 -6.39
N MET A 12 -9.89 -4.10 -5.51
CA MET A 12 -11.20 -4.62 -5.12
C MET A 12 -12.01 -3.60 -4.32
N GLY A 13 -11.37 -2.84 -3.43
CA GLY A 13 -12.00 -1.77 -2.66
C GLY A 13 -12.44 -0.58 -3.52
N GLU A 14 -11.63 -0.22 -4.52
CA GLU A 14 -11.95 0.83 -5.49
C GLU A 14 -13.23 0.56 -6.26
N TYR A 15 -13.50 -0.70 -6.63
CA TYR A 15 -14.76 -1.07 -7.25
C TYR A 15 -15.97 -0.63 -6.40
N PHE A 16 -15.92 -0.80 -5.08
CA PHE A 16 -17.01 -0.34 -4.22
C PHE A 16 -17.04 1.19 -4.09
N ARG A 17 -15.87 1.83 -3.92
CA ARG A 17 -15.74 3.30 -3.86
C ARG A 17 -16.34 3.97 -5.10
N ASP A 18 -15.99 3.49 -6.27
CA ASP A 18 -16.37 4.10 -7.56
C ASP A 18 -17.84 3.82 -7.91
N ASN A 19 -18.46 2.83 -7.26
CA ASN A 19 -19.90 2.56 -7.34
C ASN A 19 -20.70 3.22 -6.18
N GLY A 20 -20.16 4.28 -5.56
CA GLY A 20 -20.85 5.06 -4.54
C GLY A 20 -21.00 4.37 -3.18
N LYS A 21 -20.26 3.29 -2.93
CA LYS A 21 -20.28 2.55 -1.65
C LYS A 21 -19.08 2.90 -0.79
N HIS A 22 -19.17 2.53 0.48
CA HIS A 22 -18.08 2.67 1.45
C HIS A 22 -17.40 1.32 1.66
N ALA A 23 -16.07 1.31 1.55
CA ALA A 23 -15.24 0.15 1.78
C ALA A 23 -14.13 0.45 2.79
N LEU A 24 -13.70 -0.59 3.50
CA LEU A 24 -12.58 -0.57 4.43
C LEU A 24 -11.55 -1.59 3.94
N ILE A 25 -10.29 -1.17 3.87
CA ILE A 25 -9.16 -2.05 3.59
C ILE A 25 -8.16 -2.00 4.73
N ILE A 26 -7.71 -3.17 5.18
CA ILE A 26 -6.70 -3.34 6.22
C ILE A 26 -5.47 -3.98 5.57
N TYR A 27 -4.31 -3.37 5.75
CA TYR A 27 -3.04 -3.93 5.28
C TYR A 27 -2.25 -4.44 6.47
N ASP A 28 -2.24 -5.77 6.66
CA ASP A 28 -1.56 -6.44 7.77
C ASP A 28 -0.47 -7.40 7.23
N ASP A 29 0.77 -6.95 7.05
CA ASP A 29 1.29 -5.60 7.30
C ASP A 29 2.12 -5.08 6.11
N LEU A 30 2.32 -3.77 6.06
CA LEU A 30 3.10 -3.14 4.98
C LEU A 30 4.62 -3.28 5.19
N SER A 31 5.08 -3.63 6.39
CA SER A 31 6.51 -3.92 6.67
C SER A 31 6.96 -5.14 5.87
N LYS A 32 6.17 -6.22 5.88
CA LYS A 32 6.41 -7.45 5.11
C LYS A 32 6.31 -7.21 3.60
N GLN A 33 5.42 -6.31 3.16
CA GLN A 33 5.38 -5.89 1.75
C GLN A 33 6.69 -5.19 1.32
N ALA A 34 7.22 -4.29 2.16
CA ALA A 34 8.47 -3.58 1.89
C ALA A 34 9.66 -4.55 1.81
N VAL A 35 9.72 -5.54 2.71
CA VAL A 35 10.75 -6.60 2.68
C VAL A 35 10.68 -7.41 1.38
N ALA A 36 9.48 -7.77 0.92
CA ALA A 36 9.31 -8.47 -0.36
C ALA A 36 9.76 -7.61 -1.55
N TYR A 37 9.47 -6.30 -1.54
CA TYR A 37 9.93 -5.36 -2.57
C TYR A 37 11.45 -5.21 -2.58
N ARG A 38 12.07 -5.18 -1.38
CA ARG A 38 13.52 -5.17 -1.21
C ARG A 38 14.16 -6.42 -1.82
N GLN A 39 13.66 -7.60 -1.47
CA GLN A 39 14.18 -8.87 -2.01
C GLN A 39 14.14 -8.89 -3.55
N MET A 40 13.02 -8.49 -4.13
CA MET A 40 12.87 -8.40 -5.58
C MET A 40 13.85 -7.40 -6.20
N SER A 41 14.00 -6.22 -5.59
CA SER A 41 14.90 -5.17 -6.10
C SER A 41 16.37 -5.60 -6.06
N LEU A 42 16.80 -6.29 -4.99
CA LEU A 42 18.16 -6.82 -4.85
C LEU A 42 18.44 -7.93 -5.87
N LEU A 43 17.49 -8.84 -6.10
CA LEU A 43 17.61 -9.88 -7.14
C LEU A 43 17.76 -9.28 -8.54
N LEU A 44 17.06 -8.16 -8.80
CA LEU A 44 17.16 -7.40 -10.04
C LEU A 44 18.39 -6.47 -10.09
N ARG A 45 19.29 -6.54 -9.09
CA ARG A 45 20.50 -5.71 -8.99
C ARG A 45 20.23 -4.21 -9.04
N ARG A 46 19.08 -3.76 -8.54
CA ARG A 46 18.83 -2.33 -8.33
C ARG A 46 19.72 -1.81 -7.20
N PRO A 47 20.27 -0.58 -7.33
CA PRO A 47 21.12 -0.02 -6.29
C PRO A 47 20.34 0.16 -4.98
N PRO A 48 20.81 -0.40 -3.85
CA PRO A 48 20.17 -0.23 -2.56
C PRO A 48 20.57 1.09 -1.87
N GLY A 49 19.69 1.62 -1.03
CA GLY A 49 19.91 2.76 -0.15
C GLY A 49 19.94 2.36 1.33
N ARG A 50 19.31 3.17 2.19
CA ARG A 50 19.20 2.92 3.64
C ARG A 50 18.55 1.57 3.92
N GLU A 51 19.11 0.80 4.85
CA GLU A 51 18.61 -0.54 5.28
C GLU A 51 18.41 -1.53 4.12
N ALA A 52 19.20 -1.35 3.06
CA ALA A 52 19.16 -2.10 1.82
C ALA A 52 17.85 -1.98 1.01
N TYR A 53 16.96 -1.04 1.34
CA TYR A 53 15.76 -0.78 0.54
C TYR A 53 16.10 -0.05 -0.77
N PRO A 54 15.33 -0.25 -1.85
CA PRO A 54 15.46 0.53 -3.07
C PRO A 54 15.00 1.99 -2.83
N GLY A 55 15.53 2.93 -3.61
CA GLY A 55 15.25 4.36 -3.45
C GLY A 55 13.77 4.76 -3.62
N ASP A 56 12.96 3.92 -4.26
CA ASP A 56 11.54 4.12 -4.50
C ASP A 56 10.62 3.37 -3.50
N VAL A 57 11.16 2.91 -2.36
CA VAL A 57 10.34 2.27 -1.31
C VAL A 57 9.25 3.20 -0.77
N PHE A 58 9.49 4.51 -0.68
CA PHE A 58 8.46 5.48 -0.30
C PHE A 58 7.36 5.59 -1.37
N TYR A 59 7.74 5.53 -2.65
CA TYR A 59 6.79 5.56 -3.77
C TYR A 59 5.87 4.33 -3.77
N LEU A 60 6.35 3.19 -3.26
CA LEU A 60 5.57 1.97 -3.11
C LEU A 60 4.31 2.18 -2.26
N HIS A 61 4.48 2.74 -1.06
CA HIS A 61 3.40 2.92 -0.09
C HIS A 61 2.56 4.17 -0.38
N SER A 62 3.19 5.28 -0.78
CA SER A 62 2.46 6.51 -1.11
C SER A 62 1.42 6.27 -2.21
N ARG A 63 1.82 5.72 -3.37
CA ARG A 63 0.87 5.44 -4.46
C ARG A 63 -0.23 4.43 -4.09
N LEU A 64 0.02 3.58 -3.11
CA LEU A 64 -0.96 2.61 -2.63
C LEU A 64 -1.98 3.30 -1.71
N LEU A 65 -1.52 4.09 -0.76
CA LEU A 65 -2.35 4.72 0.26
C LEU A 65 -3.14 5.90 -0.29
N GLU A 66 -2.58 6.67 -1.24
CA GLU A 66 -3.27 7.78 -1.91
C GLU A 66 -4.50 7.33 -2.73
N ARG A 67 -4.64 6.03 -3.02
CA ARG A 67 -5.84 5.48 -3.64
C ARG A 67 -7.02 5.37 -2.66
N ALA A 68 -6.77 5.33 -1.36
CA ALA A 68 -7.80 5.29 -0.35
C ALA A 68 -8.32 6.71 -0.08
N ALA A 69 -9.44 7.08 -0.69
CA ALA A 69 -10.01 8.42 -0.62
C ALA A 69 -11.54 8.42 -0.55
N LYS A 70 -12.10 9.56 -0.15
CA LYS A 70 -13.53 9.90 -0.26
C LYS A 70 -13.75 10.62 -1.58
N MET A 71 -14.63 10.09 -2.42
CA MET A 71 -15.02 10.72 -3.66
C MET A 71 -16.01 11.86 -3.40
N ASN A 72 -16.00 12.86 -4.28
CA ASN A 72 -16.97 13.93 -4.26
C ASN A 72 -18.36 13.43 -4.71
N ASP A 73 -19.38 14.27 -4.55
CA ASP A 73 -20.76 13.91 -4.90
C ASP A 73 -20.95 13.69 -6.41
N SER A 74 -20.17 14.38 -7.26
CA SER A 74 -20.22 14.15 -8.72
C SER A 74 -19.69 12.78 -9.15
N PHE A 75 -18.89 12.13 -8.31
CA PHE A 75 -18.36 10.77 -8.50
C PHE A 75 -19.08 9.74 -7.60
N GLY A 76 -20.32 10.01 -7.19
CA GLY A 76 -21.16 9.07 -6.43
C GLY A 76 -20.88 9.01 -4.93
N GLY A 77 -19.93 9.82 -4.41
CA GLY A 77 -19.72 9.97 -2.97
C GLY A 77 -19.22 8.73 -2.23
N GLY A 78 -18.72 7.70 -2.92
CA GLY A 78 -18.17 6.51 -2.26
C GLY A 78 -16.85 6.79 -1.53
N SER A 79 -16.40 5.85 -0.69
CA SER A 79 -15.13 6.00 0.01
C SER A 79 -14.38 4.68 0.15
N LEU A 80 -13.05 4.78 0.17
CA LEU A 80 -12.17 3.70 0.57
C LEU A 80 -11.32 4.17 1.75
N THR A 81 -11.53 3.57 2.92
CA THR A 81 -10.74 3.85 4.12
C THR A 81 -9.63 2.82 4.24
N ALA A 82 -8.38 3.27 4.39
CA ALA A 82 -7.23 2.39 4.58
C ALA A 82 -6.73 2.40 6.04
N LEU A 83 -6.53 1.22 6.61
CA LEU A 83 -5.87 1.02 7.91
C LEU A 83 -4.56 0.25 7.68
N PRO A 84 -3.43 0.95 7.48
CA PRO A 84 -2.13 0.31 7.33
C PRO A 84 -1.56 -0.09 8.70
N VAL A 85 -1.08 -1.33 8.80
CA VAL A 85 -0.29 -1.82 9.94
C VAL A 85 1.19 -1.78 9.57
N ILE A 86 2.01 -1.28 10.50
CA ILE A 86 3.47 -1.27 10.42
C ILE A 86 4.01 -1.97 11.67
N GLU A 87 4.82 -2.99 11.44
CA GLU A 87 5.53 -3.69 12.51
C GLU A 87 6.84 -2.95 12.83
N THR A 88 6.93 -2.37 14.03
CA THR A 88 8.15 -1.73 14.56
C THR A 88 9.05 -2.76 15.23
N GLN A 89 10.37 -2.63 15.08
CA GLN A 89 11.33 -3.47 15.77
C GLN A 89 11.80 -2.78 17.06
N ALA A 90 11.72 -3.49 18.19
CA ALA A 90 12.17 -2.99 19.49
C ALA A 90 11.60 -1.61 19.92
N GLY A 91 10.44 -1.21 19.39
CA GLY A 91 9.81 0.08 19.69
C GLY A 91 10.41 1.28 18.98
N ASP A 92 11.25 1.08 17.96
CA ASP A 92 11.80 2.14 17.11
C ASP A 92 10.75 2.62 16.07
N VAL A 93 10.55 3.95 15.98
CA VAL A 93 9.49 4.62 15.18
C VAL A 93 10.11 5.53 14.12
#